data_AF-A0A354XI53-F1
#
_entry.id   AF-A0A354XI53-F1
#
_cell.length_a   1.000
_cell.length_b   1.000
_cell.length_c   1.000
_cell.angle_alpha   90.00
_cell.angle_beta   90.00
_cell.angle_gamma   90.00
#
_symmetry.space_group_name_H-M   'P 1'
#
loop_
_entity.id
_entity.type
_entity.pdbx_description
1 polymer ?
#
loop_
_entity_poly.entity_id
_entity_poly.type
_entity_poly.pdbx_seq_one_letter_code
_entity_poly.pdbx_strand_id
1 'polypeptide(L)'
;GYKPGFSLFDPEDAKALLRDLMNKDAQVDAEQINAVQAKISQWKNDLVLPGDALSFAADDDEHFAARVYEAYVRHLKAYNAVDFDDLILLPVVLLQRDPEALARWRRKIHYMLVDEYQDTNVSQYLLVKLLMAERATFTVVGDDDQSIYAWRGARPENLVTLGEDFPRLKVIKLEQNYRSTGTILRAANTLIANNPHVYDKTLWSEMGDGAPIRVVVNR
;
A
#
# COMPACT_ATOMS: atom_id res chain seq x y z
N GLY A 1 5.08 -23.47 10.88
CA GLY A 1 5.01 -22.50 9.78
C GLY A 1 4.00 -22.97 8.75
N TYR A 2 3.88 -22.26 7.63
CA TYR A 2 3.10 -22.72 6.47
C TYR A 2 3.80 -23.89 5.78
N LYS A 3 3.01 -24.80 5.21
CA LYS A 3 3.51 -25.89 4.37
C LYS A 3 3.59 -25.42 2.91
N PRO A 4 4.45 -26.04 2.07
CA PRO A 4 4.43 -25.81 0.63
C PRO A 4 3.04 -26.02 0.04
N GLY A 5 2.70 -25.28 -1.03
CA GLY A 5 1.39 -25.37 -1.68
C GLY A 5 0.27 -24.77 -0.83
N PHE A 6 0.51 -23.63 -0.18
CA PHE A 6 -0.55 -22.90 0.49
C PHE A 6 -1.54 -22.31 -0.52
N SER A 7 -2.82 -22.24 -0.13
CA SER A 7 -3.86 -21.64 -0.96
C SER A 7 -3.84 -20.12 -0.85
N LEU A 8 -4.13 -19.43 -1.94
CA LEU A 8 -4.37 -18.00 -1.93
C LEU A 8 -5.88 -17.76 -1.94
N PHE A 9 -6.40 -17.14 -0.88
CA PHE A 9 -7.79 -16.73 -0.79
C PHE A 9 -7.97 -15.43 -1.57
N ASP A 10 -8.95 -15.42 -2.47
CA ASP A 10 -9.39 -14.21 -3.13
C ASP A 10 -10.32 -13.38 -2.21
N PRO A 11 -10.76 -12.17 -2.63
CA PRO A 11 -11.63 -11.35 -1.78
C PRO A 11 -12.96 -12.00 -1.41
N GLU A 12 -13.51 -12.87 -2.27
CA GLU A 12 -14.78 -13.55 -2.02
C GLU A 12 -14.60 -14.74 -1.07
N ASP A 13 -13.50 -15.51 -1.21
CA ASP A 13 -13.12 -16.56 -0.27
C ASP A 13 -12.89 -15.98 1.14
N ALA A 14 -12.16 -14.87 1.21
CA ALA A 14 -11.91 -14.15 2.45
C ALA A 14 -13.23 -13.68 3.09
N LYS A 15 -14.13 -13.11 2.29
CA LYS A 15 -15.45 -12.64 2.73
C LYS A 15 -16.35 -13.77 3.18
N ALA A 16 -16.32 -14.92 2.52
CA ALA A 16 -17.06 -16.11 2.93
C ALA A 16 -16.58 -16.61 4.30
N LEU A 17 -15.27 -16.69 4.52
CA LEU A 17 -14.72 -17.07 5.82
C LEU A 17 -15.09 -16.06 6.91
N LEU A 18 -15.01 -14.75 6.63
CA LEU A 18 -15.43 -13.72 7.60
C LEU A 18 -16.91 -13.85 7.96
N ARG A 19 -17.78 -14.10 6.97
CA ARG A 19 -19.20 -14.37 7.20
C ARG A 19 -19.40 -15.53 8.16
N ASP A 20 -18.71 -16.65 7.97
CA ASP A 20 -18.81 -17.82 8.84
C ASP A 20 -18.31 -17.56 10.26
N LEU A 21 -17.29 -16.70 10.41
CA LEU A 21 -16.74 -16.33 11.71
C LEU A 21 -17.65 -15.36 12.48
N MET A 22 -18.36 -14.48 11.77
CA MET A 22 -19.23 -13.46 12.36
C MET A 22 -20.65 -13.98 12.64
N ASN A 23 -21.17 -14.92 11.85
CA ASN A 23 -22.56 -15.43 11.93
C ASN A 23 -22.82 -16.47 13.04
N LYS A 24 -21.98 -16.58 14.07
CA LYS A 24 -22.18 -17.61 15.10
C LYS A 24 -23.39 -17.35 16.01
N ASP A 25 -23.84 -16.11 16.17
CA ASP A 25 -24.91 -15.74 17.13
C ASP A 25 -25.97 -14.72 16.62
N ALA A 26 -25.88 -14.21 15.38
CA ALA A 26 -26.88 -13.29 14.80
C ALA A 26 -26.82 -13.26 13.25
N GLN A 27 -27.89 -12.78 12.59
CA GLN A 27 -27.85 -12.40 11.17
C GLN A 27 -26.97 -11.14 11.02
N VAL A 28 -25.71 -11.33 10.67
CA VAL A 28 -24.80 -10.22 10.34
C VAL A 28 -25.11 -9.74 8.93
N ASP A 29 -25.28 -8.44 8.75
CA ASP A 29 -25.53 -7.85 7.44
C ASP A 29 -24.25 -7.82 6.58
N ALA A 30 -24.42 -7.66 5.27
CA ALA A 30 -23.30 -7.67 4.32
C ALA A 30 -22.39 -6.44 4.47
N GLU A 31 -22.90 -5.34 5.01
CA GLU A 31 -22.17 -4.08 5.18
C GLU A 31 -21.14 -4.22 6.30
N GLN A 32 -21.52 -4.80 7.43
CA GLN A 32 -20.65 -5.08 8.56
C GLN A 32 -19.52 -6.05 8.17
N ILE A 33 -19.80 -7.07 7.35
CA ILE A 33 -18.76 -7.99 6.85
C ILE A 33 -17.74 -7.24 5.99
N ASN A 34 -18.20 -6.39 5.07
CA ASN A 34 -17.31 -5.58 4.23
C ASN A 34 -16.48 -4.62 5.08
N ALA A 35 -17.07 -3.99 6.09
CA ALA A 35 -16.37 -3.08 7.00
C ALA A 35 -15.26 -3.81 7.77
N VAL A 36 -15.55 -4.99 8.32
CA VAL A 36 -14.54 -5.82 9.01
C VAL A 36 -13.45 -6.28 8.05
N GLN A 37 -13.81 -6.71 6.82
CA GLN A 37 -12.82 -7.10 5.81
C GLN A 37 -11.89 -5.94 5.45
N ALA A 38 -12.43 -4.75 5.22
CA ALA A 38 -11.66 -3.54 4.92
C ALA A 38 -10.75 -3.16 6.10
N LYS A 39 -11.25 -3.24 7.34
CA LYS A 39 -10.46 -2.95 8.54
C LYS A 39 -9.30 -3.91 8.73
N ILE A 40 -9.53 -5.21 8.51
CA ILE A 40 -8.48 -6.23 8.53
C ILE A 40 -7.42 -5.94 7.46
N SER A 41 -7.85 -5.63 6.23
CA SER A 41 -6.93 -5.29 5.15
C SER A 41 -6.09 -4.05 5.49
N GLN A 42 -6.72 -3.01 6.04
CA GLN A 42 -6.03 -1.82 6.52
C GLN A 42 -4.98 -2.17 7.58
N TRP A 43 -5.34 -2.95 8.61
CA TRP A 43 -4.40 -3.39 9.63
C TRP A 43 -3.21 -4.15 9.05
N LYS A 44 -3.45 -5.07 8.10
CA LYS A 44 -2.35 -5.78 7.43
C LYS A 44 -1.45 -4.86 6.61
N ASN A 45 -2.01 -3.87 5.92
CA ASN A 45 -1.28 -2.86 5.16
C ASN A 45 -0.47 -1.91 6.05
N ASP A 46 -0.91 -1.71 7.29
CA ASP A 46 -0.23 -0.93 8.34
C ASP A 46 0.74 -1.77 9.20
N LEU A 47 1.00 -3.03 8.85
CA LEU A 47 1.82 -3.99 9.62
C LEU A 47 1.29 -4.26 11.05
N VAL A 48 -0.02 -4.16 11.27
CA VAL A 48 -0.67 -4.44 12.56
C VAL A 48 -1.04 -5.92 12.63
N LEU A 49 -0.48 -6.64 13.61
CA LEU A 49 -0.80 -8.05 13.84
C LEU A 49 -2.08 -8.20 14.70
N PRO A 50 -2.73 -9.39 14.72
CA PRO A 50 -3.97 -9.56 15.47
C PRO A 50 -3.88 -9.20 16.96
N GLY A 51 -2.76 -9.52 17.63
CA GLY A 51 -2.55 -9.16 19.03
C GLY A 51 -2.39 -7.65 19.26
N ASP A 52 -1.79 -6.95 18.30
CA ASP A 52 -1.62 -5.51 18.33
C ASP A 52 -2.97 -4.81 18.09
N ALA A 53 -3.73 -5.27 17.09
CA ALA A 53 -5.07 -4.76 16.78
C ALA A 53 -6.00 -4.83 18.01
N LEU A 54 -5.95 -5.93 18.77
CA LEU A 54 -6.73 -6.08 20.00
C LEU A 54 -6.30 -5.12 21.12
N SER A 55 -5.01 -4.78 21.16
CA SER A 55 -4.44 -3.90 22.21
C SER A 55 -4.70 -2.42 21.96
N PHE A 56 -4.86 -2.01 20.69
CA PHE A 56 -5.05 -0.61 20.29
C PHE A 56 -6.49 -0.27 19.88
N ALA A 57 -7.42 -1.22 19.92
CA ALA A 57 -8.82 -0.99 19.55
C ALA A 57 -9.44 0.16 20.37
N ALA A 58 -9.97 1.16 19.68
CA ALA A 58 -10.45 2.40 20.29
C ALA A 58 -11.92 2.34 20.75
N ASP A 59 -12.73 1.51 20.08
CA ASP A 59 -14.17 1.39 20.30
C ASP A 59 -14.66 -0.06 20.19
N ASP A 60 -15.95 -0.28 20.47
CA ASP A 60 -16.55 -1.61 20.48
C ASP A 60 -16.49 -2.30 19.10
N ASP A 61 -16.60 -1.52 18.02
CA ASP A 61 -16.54 -2.03 16.64
C ASP A 61 -15.12 -2.49 16.29
N GLU A 62 -14.09 -1.74 16.66
CA GLU A 62 -12.69 -2.14 16.51
C GLU A 62 -12.36 -3.35 17.39
N HIS A 63 -12.85 -3.41 18.62
CA HIS A 63 -12.67 -4.58 19.49
C HIS A 63 -13.34 -5.83 18.91
N PHE A 64 -14.51 -5.67 18.29
CA PHE A 64 -15.17 -6.75 17.56
C PHE A 64 -14.32 -7.19 16.35
N ALA A 65 -13.93 -6.25 15.49
CA ALA A 65 -13.11 -6.52 14.30
C ALA A 65 -11.76 -7.16 14.66
N ALA A 66 -11.11 -6.75 15.75
CA ALA A 66 -9.83 -7.32 16.21
C ALA A 66 -9.98 -8.78 16.67
N ARG A 67 -11.08 -9.11 17.36
CA ARG A 67 -11.40 -10.51 17.71
C ARG A 67 -11.68 -11.36 16.47
N VAL A 68 -12.42 -10.81 15.50
CA VAL A 68 -12.64 -11.48 14.21
C VAL A 68 -11.33 -11.65 13.46
N TYR A 69 -10.45 -10.67 13.47
CA TYR A 69 -9.13 -10.73 12.81
C TYR A 69 -8.27 -11.86 13.37
N GLU A 70 -8.20 -12.01 14.69
CA GLU A 70 -7.47 -13.10 15.34
C GLU A 70 -8.03 -14.48 14.95
N ALA A 71 -9.36 -14.61 14.95
CA ALA A 71 -10.02 -15.83 14.50
C ALA A 71 -9.75 -16.11 13.01
N TYR A 72 -9.81 -15.08 12.17
CA TYR A 72 -9.58 -15.16 10.73
C TYR A 72 -8.17 -15.67 10.40
N VAL A 73 -7.12 -15.06 10.97
CA VAL A 73 -5.73 -15.49 10.77
C VAL A 73 -5.51 -16.93 11.28
N ARG A 74 -6.16 -17.31 12.39
CA ARG A 74 -6.10 -18.68 12.90
C ARG A 74 -6.69 -19.68 11.90
N HIS A 75 -7.81 -19.36 11.26
CA HIS A 75 -8.47 -20.24 10.28
C HIS A 75 -7.68 -20.30 8.96
N LEU A 76 -7.20 -19.16 8.44
CA LEU A 76 -6.31 -19.14 7.27
C LEU A 76 -5.11 -20.06 7.49
N LYS A 77 -4.45 -19.95 8.65
CA LYS A 77 -3.32 -20.81 9.01
C LYS A 77 -3.71 -22.29 9.10
N ALA A 78 -4.88 -22.62 9.66
CA ALA A 78 -5.38 -24.00 9.74
C ALA A 78 -5.66 -24.59 8.34
N TYR A 79 -6.15 -23.78 7.41
CA TYR A 79 -6.35 -24.15 6.01
C TYR A 79 -5.07 -24.17 5.18
N ASN A 80 -3.92 -23.86 5.78
CA ASN A 80 -2.67 -23.61 5.07
C ASN A 80 -2.89 -22.60 3.93
N ALA A 81 -3.56 -21.50 4.23
CA ALA A 81 -3.94 -20.46 3.28
C ALA A 81 -3.46 -19.08 3.74
N VAL A 82 -3.36 -18.16 2.79
CA VAL A 82 -3.05 -16.74 2.97
C VAL A 82 -3.97 -15.92 2.07
N ASP A 83 -4.22 -14.66 2.40
CA ASP A 83 -4.85 -13.72 1.46
C ASP A 83 -3.80 -12.82 0.78
N PHE A 84 -4.26 -11.86 -0.04
CA PHE A 84 -3.37 -10.96 -0.77
C PHE A 84 -2.50 -10.09 0.13
N ASP A 85 -3.04 -9.59 1.25
CA ASP A 85 -2.29 -8.70 2.15
C ASP A 85 -1.24 -9.49 2.93
N ASP A 86 -1.52 -10.76 3.25
CA ASP A 86 -0.57 -11.69 3.86
C ASP A 86 0.68 -11.94 2.98
N LEU A 87 0.56 -11.81 1.65
CA LEU A 87 1.69 -11.97 0.73
C LEU A 87 2.77 -10.89 0.93
N ILE A 88 2.46 -9.78 1.59
CA ILE A 88 3.43 -8.75 1.96
C ILE A 88 3.67 -8.75 3.47
N LEU A 89 2.61 -8.78 4.28
CA LEU A 89 2.70 -8.76 5.75
C LEU A 89 3.59 -9.90 6.27
N LEU A 90 3.33 -11.15 5.85
CA LEU A 90 4.02 -12.31 6.41
C LEU A 90 5.51 -12.33 6.05
N PRO A 91 5.94 -12.01 4.80
CA PRO A 91 7.35 -11.81 4.51
C PRO A 91 8.00 -10.72 5.37
N VAL A 92 7.37 -9.56 5.56
CA VAL A 92 7.94 -8.49 6.39
C VAL A 92 8.15 -8.99 7.83
N VAL A 93 7.14 -9.63 8.42
CA VAL A 93 7.23 -10.21 9.77
C VAL A 93 8.33 -11.28 9.86
N LEU A 94 8.45 -12.15 8.85
CA LEU A 94 9.51 -13.15 8.79
C LEU A 94 10.89 -12.48 8.76
N LEU A 95 11.07 -11.49 7.88
CA LEU A 95 12.35 -10.80 7.69
C LEU A 95 12.76 -9.97 8.92
N GLN A 96 11.82 -9.46 9.70
CA GLN A 96 12.10 -8.80 10.98
C GLN A 96 12.58 -9.77 12.06
N ARG A 97 12.09 -11.02 12.05
CA ARG A 97 12.33 -12.01 13.11
C ARG A 97 13.45 -13.00 12.81
N ASP A 98 13.77 -13.21 11.54
CA ASP A 98 14.77 -14.18 11.08
C ASP A 98 15.90 -13.47 10.31
N PRO A 99 17.01 -13.14 11.00
CA PRO A 99 18.17 -12.51 10.38
C PRO A 99 18.82 -13.35 9.28
N GLU A 100 18.72 -14.68 9.34
CA GLU A 100 19.31 -15.56 8.33
C GLU A 100 18.50 -15.50 7.03
N ALA A 101 17.17 -15.56 7.13
CA ALA A 101 16.28 -15.36 5.99
C ALA A 101 16.47 -13.98 5.36
N LEU A 102 16.58 -12.93 6.18
CA LEU A 102 16.88 -11.58 5.70
C LEU A 102 18.23 -11.50 5.00
N ALA A 103 19.29 -12.04 5.58
CA ALA A 103 20.61 -12.04 4.97
C ALA A 103 20.61 -12.80 3.63
N ARG A 104 19.86 -13.90 3.53
CA ARG A 104 19.68 -14.65 2.27
C ARG A 104 19.05 -13.78 1.18
N TRP A 105 17.98 -13.05 1.49
CA TRP A 105 17.31 -12.17 0.52
C TRP A 105 18.15 -10.94 0.17
N ARG A 106 18.81 -10.30 1.14
CA ARG A 106 19.77 -9.20 0.90
C ARG A 106 20.95 -9.61 0.02
N ARG A 107 21.39 -10.87 0.08
CA ARG A 107 22.42 -11.41 -0.83
C ARG A 107 21.90 -11.64 -2.24
N LYS A 108 20.61 -11.91 -2.41
CA LYS A 108 20.00 -12.18 -3.71
C LYS A 108 19.60 -10.89 -4.43
N ILE A 109 19.10 -9.90 -3.69
CA ILE A 109 18.61 -8.62 -4.23
C ILE A 109 19.70 -7.57 -4.03
N HIS A 110 20.54 -7.40 -5.04
CA HIS A 110 21.61 -6.40 -5.01
C HIS A 110 21.12 -4.98 -5.31
N TYR A 111 20.19 -4.86 -6.24
CA TYR A 111 19.57 -3.61 -6.66
C TYR A 111 18.06 -3.78 -6.71
N MET A 112 17.33 -2.77 -6.25
CA MET A 112 15.87 -2.76 -6.28
C MET A 112 15.37 -1.54 -7.05
N LEU A 113 14.43 -1.77 -7.97
CA LEU A 113 13.69 -0.73 -8.66
C LEU A 113 12.24 -0.85 -8.22
N VAL A 114 11.66 0.23 -7.72
CA VAL A 114 10.25 0.28 -7.32
C VAL A 114 9.57 1.39 -8.10
N ASP A 115 8.54 1.02 -8.84
CA ASP A 115 7.70 1.97 -9.58
C ASP A 115 6.45 2.31 -8.77
N GLU A 116 5.77 3.40 -9.12
CA GLU A 116 4.53 3.88 -8.47
C GLU A 116 4.65 4.00 -6.93
N TYR A 117 5.77 4.53 -6.45
CA TYR A 117 6.09 4.52 -5.01
C TYR A 117 5.14 5.36 -4.15
N GLN A 118 4.45 6.34 -4.74
CA GLN A 118 3.43 7.13 -4.06
C GLN A 118 2.26 6.27 -3.56
N ASP A 119 2.01 5.12 -4.19
CA ASP A 119 0.88 4.25 -3.88
C ASP A 119 1.24 3.14 -2.87
N THR A 120 2.42 3.22 -2.26
CA THR A 120 2.88 2.21 -1.30
C THR A 120 2.22 2.37 0.07
N ASN A 121 1.94 1.24 0.72
CA ASN A 121 1.54 1.18 2.13
C ASN A 121 2.72 0.92 3.08
N VAL A 122 2.47 0.94 4.40
CA VAL A 122 3.52 0.78 5.43
C VAL A 122 4.21 -0.58 5.33
N SER A 123 3.47 -1.66 5.11
CA SER A 123 4.04 -3.00 4.95
C SER A 123 5.00 -3.08 3.74
N GLN A 124 4.62 -2.48 2.61
CA GLN A 124 5.47 -2.41 1.41
C GLN A 124 6.71 -1.52 1.65
N TYR A 125 6.53 -0.37 2.30
CA TYR A 125 7.61 0.52 2.72
C TYR A 125 8.65 -0.22 3.57
N LEU A 126 8.19 -0.94 4.59
CA LEU A 126 9.06 -1.68 5.50
C LEU A 126 9.76 -2.86 4.80
N LEU A 127 9.12 -3.50 3.82
CA LEU A 127 9.77 -4.51 3.00
C LEU A 127 10.99 -3.94 2.25
N VAL A 128 10.82 -2.79 1.59
CA VAL A 128 11.91 -2.08 0.90
C VAL A 128 13.02 -1.70 1.89
N LYS A 129 12.64 -1.10 3.02
CA LYS A 129 13.59 -0.68 4.07
C LYS A 129 14.41 -1.86 4.61
N LEU A 130 13.76 -2.99 4.92
CA LEU A 130 14.43 -4.20 5.39
C LEU A 130 15.39 -4.76 4.35
N LEU A 131 14.98 -4.87 3.09
CA LEU A 131 15.80 -5.47 2.05
C LEU A 131 16.99 -4.58 1.66
N MET A 132 16.82 -3.27 1.61
CA MET A 132 17.87 -2.37 1.13
C MET A 132 18.82 -1.91 2.23
N ALA A 133 18.31 -1.69 3.44
CA ALA A 133 19.11 -1.33 4.61
C ALA A 133 20.17 -0.25 4.31
N GLU A 134 21.27 -0.23 5.06
CA GLU A 134 22.34 0.75 4.90
C GLU A 134 23.01 0.78 3.50
N ARG A 135 22.81 -0.26 2.67
CA ARG A 135 23.37 -0.29 1.32
C ARG A 135 22.73 0.76 0.42
N ALA A 136 21.44 1.05 0.65
CA ALA A 136 20.67 2.02 -0.13
C ALA A 136 20.81 1.85 -1.66
N THR A 137 20.94 0.60 -2.12
CA THR A 137 21.10 0.26 -3.54
C THR A 137 19.74 0.08 -4.20
N PHE A 138 18.93 1.14 -4.19
CA PHE A 138 17.62 1.13 -4.81
C PHE A 138 17.33 2.42 -5.58
N THR A 139 16.33 2.36 -6.44
CA THR A 139 15.74 3.52 -7.08
C THR A 139 14.23 3.37 -6.97
N VAL A 140 13.58 4.40 -6.45
CA VAL A 140 12.12 4.48 -6.46
C VAL A 140 11.71 5.55 -7.47
N VAL A 141 10.62 5.30 -8.17
CA VAL A 141 9.98 6.23 -9.08
C VAL A 141 8.55 6.43 -8.59
N GLY A 142 8.10 7.66 -8.55
CA GLY A 142 6.74 8.00 -8.12
C GLY A 142 6.44 9.47 -8.30
N ASP A 143 5.16 9.79 -8.25
CA ASP A 143 4.62 11.14 -8.39
C ASP A 143 3.61 11.38 -7.26
N ASP A 144 3.96 12.26 -6.31
CA ASP A 144 3.11 12.59 -5.15
C ASP A 144 1.75 13.19 -5.54
N ASP A 145 1.67 13.86 -6.69
CA ASP A 145 0.42 14.43 -7.21
C ASP A 145 -0.49 13.36 -7.85
N GLN A 146 -0.01 12.12 -8.02
CA GLN A 146 -0.75 11.02 -8.64
C GLN A 146 -1.21 9.94 -7.66
N SER A 147 -1.00 10.11 -6.35
CA SER A 147 -1.49 9.14 -5.36
C SER A 147 -3.02 9.19 -5.24
N ILE A 148 -3.70 8.18 -5.81
CA ILE A 148 -5.16 8.05 -5.79
C ILE A 148 -5.65 6.82 -5.00
N TYR A 149 -4.74 6.05 -4.42
CA TYR A 149 -5.04 4.81 -3.69
C TYR A 149 -5.05 4.96 -2.16
N ALA A 150 -5.24 6.16 -1.62
CA ALA A 150 -5.30 6.40 -0.18
C ALA A 150 -6.33 5.50 0.53
N TRP A 151 -7.46 5.20 -0.13
CA TRP A 151 -8.50 4.29 0.38
C TRP A 151 -8.04 2.82 0.50
N ARG A 152 -6.91 2.45 -0.12
CA ARG A 152 -6.24 1.14 0.04
C ARG A 152 -5.05 1.19 1.02
N GLY A 153 -4.86 2.32 1.71
CA GLY A 153 -3.74 2.52 2.64
C GLY A 153 -2.44 3.01 1.99
N ALA A 154 -2.49 3.50 0.74
CA ALA A 154 -1.36 4.22 0.17
C ALA A 154 -1.04 5.46 1.00
N ARG A 155 0.25 5.72 1.24
CA ARG A 155 0.75 6.85 2.02
C ARG A 155 1.79 7.62 1.20
N PRO A 156 1.42 8.74 0.54
CA PRO A 156 2.38 9.62 -0.14
C PRO A 156 3.53 10.07 0.75
N GLU A 157 3.30 10.13 2.07
CA GLU A 157 4.28 10.44 3.10
C GLU A 157 5.46 9.45 3.11
N ASN A 158 5.29 8.25 2.53
CA ASN A 158 6.38 7.30 2.35
C ASN A 158 7.48 7.87 1.46
N LEU A 159 7.16 8.71 0.46
CA LEU A 159 8.18 9.39 -0.35
C LEU A 159 9.03 10.35 0.48
N VAL A 160 8.42 11.03 1.46
CA VAL A 160 9.11 11.95 2.38
C VAL A 160 9.94 11.18 3.39
N THR A 161 9.30 10.23 4.07
CA THR A 161 9.92 9.37 5.08
C THR A 161 11.13 8.62 4.52
N LEU A 162 11.05 8.20 3.25
CA LEU A 162 12.17 7.55 2.58
C LEU A 162 13.40 8.48 2.47
N GLY A 163 13.21 9.78 2.21
CA GLY A 163 14.29 10.77 2.21
C GLY A 163 14.93 10.96 3.58
N GLU A 164 14.14 10.87 4.65
CA GLU A 164 14.62 10.96 6.04
C GLU A 164 15.38 9.69 6.45
N ASP A 165 14.84 8.51 6.15
CA ASP A 165 15.44 7.22 6.48
C ASP A 165 16.70 6.92 5.65
N PHE A 166 16.80 7.51 4.44
CA PHE A 166 17.94 7.35 3.54
C PHE A 166 18.48 8.72 3.10
N PRO A 167 19.20 9.45 3.97
CA PRO A 167 19.63 10.84 3.72
C PRO A 167 20.64 11.00 2.57
N ARG A 168 21.16 9.89 2.03
CA ARG A 168 22.04 9.89 0.85
C ARG A 168 21.28 9.78 -0.47
N LEU A 169 19.94 9.73 -0.43
CA LEU A 169 19.14 9.66 -1.64
C LEU A 169 19.34 10.91 -2.50
N LYS A 170 19.54 10.68 -3.79
CA LYS A 170 19.56 11.74 -4.78
C LYS A 170 18.17 11.86 -5.38
N VAL A 171 17.50 12.99 -5.12
CA VAL A 171 16.23 13.31 -5.77
C VAL A 171 16.50 13.86 -7.16
N ILE A 172 15.85 13.28 -8.17
CA ILE A 172 15.90 13.74 -9.56
C ILE A 172 14.46 14.01 -10.00
N LYS A 173 14.16 15.26 -10.36
CA LYS A 173 12.85 15.66 -10.87
C LYS A 173 12.84 15.53 -12.39
N LEU A 174 11.86 14.83 -12.95
CA LEU A 174 11.65 14.70 -14.38
C LEU A 174 10.45 15.55 -14.78
N GLU A 175 10.71 16.76 -15.26
CA GLU A 175 9.67 17.76 -15.52
C GLU A 175 9.26 17.84 -16.99
N GLN A 176 10.07 17.29 -17.88
CA GLN A 176 9.71 17.20 -19.29
C GLN A 176 8.70 16.08 -19.50
N ASN A 177 7.50 16.46 -19.93
CA ASN A 177 6.43 15.55 -20.29
C ASN A 177 6.48 15.25 -21.80
N TYR A 178 6.53 13.97 -22.12
CA TYR A 178 6.59 13.45 -23.49
C TYR A 178 5.23 12.92 -23.99
N ARG A 179 4.14 13.12 -23.24
CA ARG A 179 2.80 12.55 -23.50
C ARG A 179 1.77 13.58 -23.98
N SER A 180 1.80 14.79 -23.41
CA SER A 180 0.76 15.81 -23.56
C SER A 180 1.32 17.14 -24.05
N THR A 181 0.51 17.89 -24.80
CA THR A 181 0.88 19.21 -25.33
C THR A 181 0.85 20.29 -24.26
N GLY A 182 1.44 21.45 -24.56
CA GLY A 182 1.52 22.59 -23.64
C GLY A 182 0.16 23.04 -23.11
N THR A 183 -0.91 23.00 -23.91
CA THR A 183 -2.25 23.37 -23.45
C THR A 183 -2.79 22.44 -22.35
N ILE A 184 -2.59 21.13 -22.49
CA ILE A 184 -3.00 20.15 -21.49
C ILE A 184 -2.19 20.33 -20.21
N LEU A 185 -0.87 20.49 -20.32
CA LEU A 185 0.00 20.66 -19.15
C LEU A 185 -0.27 21.95 -18.39
N ARG A 186 -0.54 23.06 -19.08
CA ARG A 186 -0.95 24.30 -18.40
C ARG A 186 -2.21 24.11 -17.59
N ALA A 187 -3.20 23.38 -18.10
CA ALA A 187 -4.41 23.07 -17.35
C ALA A 187 -4.12 22.17 -16.14
N ALA A 188 -3.33 21.11 -16.32
CA ALA A 188 -2.93 20.22 -15.23
C ALA A 188 -2.12 20.95 -14.14
N ASN A 189 -1.09 21.71 -14.51
CA ASN A 189 -0.29 22.52 -13.58
C ASN A 189 -1.14 23.55 -12.84
N THR A 190 -2.06 24.23 -13.54
CA THR A 190 -2.97 25.20 -12.90
C THR A 190 -3.89 24.54 -11.88
N LEU A 191 -4.40 23.34 -12.19
CA LEU A 191 -5.26 22.60 -11.27
C LEU A 191 -4.48 22.16 -10.04
N ILE A 192 -3.34 21.48 -10.24
CA ILE A 192 -2.61 20.86 -9.13
C ILE A 192 -1.96 21.88 -8.20
N ALA A 193 -1.63 23.09 -8.67
CA ALA A 193 -1.07 24.18 -7.86
C ALA A 193 -1.99 24.66 -6.71
N ASN A 194 -3.24 24.21 -6.65
CA ASN A 194 -4.16 24.48 -5.54
C ASN A 194 -3.94 23.52 -4.34
N ASN A 195 -3.15 22.46 -4.52
CA ASN A 195 -2.84 21.49 -3.48
C ASN A 195 -1.53 21.85 -2.75
N PRO A 196 -1.36 21.41 -1.50
CA PRO A 196 -0.05 21.46 -0.86
C PRO A 196 0.91 20.52 -1.59
N HIS A 197 2.13 20.99 -1.85
CA HIS A 197 3.16 20.19 -2.50
C HIS A 197 4.29 19.87 -1.54
N VAL A 198 4.71 18.61 -1.55
CA VAL A 198 5.94 18.17 -0.89
C VAL A 198 7.14 18.52 -1.77
N TYR A 199 6.99 18.28 -3.08
CA TYR A 199 8.03 18.53 -4.07
C TYR A 199 7.55 19.53 -5.12
N ASP A 200 8.12 20.74 -5.11
CA ASP A 200 7.83 21.71 -6.16
C ASP A 200 8.27 21.17 -7.52
N LYS A 201 7.35 21.08 -8.49
CA LYS A 201 7.65 20.70 -9.87
C LYS A 201 6.71 21.40 -10.83
N THR A 202 7.17 21.64 -12.05
CA THR A 202 6.31 22.20 -13.10
C THR A 202 6.54 21.46 -14.40
N LEU A 203 5.50 20.75 -14.87
CA LEU A 203 5.61 19.95 -16.09
C LEU A 203 5.60 20.84 -17.34
N TRP A 204 6.48 20.54 -18.31
CA TRP A 204 6.57 21.24 -19.59
C TRP A 204 6.69 20.27 -20.77
N SER A 205 6.47 20.72 -22.01
CA SER A 205 6.46 19.85 -23.22
C SER A 205 7.02 20.54 -24.45
N GLU A 206 7.72 19.78 -25.29
CA GLU A 206 8.27 20.22 -26.60
C GLU A 206 7.29 20.01 -27.76
N MET A 207 6.12 19.39 -27.54
CA MET A 207 5.15 19.08 -28.60
C MET A 207 4.32 20.29 -29.07
N GLY A 208 4.68 21.51 -28.63
CA GLY A 208 3.91 22.72 -28.87
C GLY A 208 2.59 22.76 -28.07
N ASP A 209 1.74 23.74 -28.37
CA ASP A 209 0.52 23.97 -27.59
C ASP A 209 -0.59 22.94 -27.86
N GLY A 210 -0.64 22.36 -29.05
CA GLY A 210 -1.74 21.47 -29.47
C GLY A 210 -3.09 22.19 -29.57
N ALA A 211 -4.16 21.40 -29.62
CA ALA A 211 -5.52 21.94 -29.71
C ALA A 211 -6.02 22.50 -28.35
N PRO A 212 -6.92 23.51 -28.36
CA PRO A 212 -7.60 23.98 -27.15
C PRO A 212 -8.42 22.88 -26.47
N ILE A 213 -8.46 22.89 -25.13
CA ILE A 213 -9.35 22.02 -24.35
C ILE A 213 -10.80 22.47 -24.56
N ARG A 214 -11.67 21.52 -24.94
CA ARG A 214 -13.10 21.77 -25.15
C ARG A 214 -13.91 21.19 -23.99
N VAL A 215 -14.75 22.01 -23.37
CA VAL A 215 -15.73 21.59 -22.36
C VAL A 215 -17.12 21.62 -23.00
N VAL A 216 -17.83 20.50 -22.97
CA VAL A 216 -19.22 20.40 -23.45
C VAL A 216 -20.11 20.18 -22.24
N VAL A 217 -21.05 21.11 -22.03
CA VAL A 217 -22.02 21.02 -20.94
C VAL A 217 -23.34 20.55 -21.53
N ASN A 218 -23.76 19.33 -21.17
CA ASN A 218 -25.10 18.86 -21.49
C ASN A 218 -26.09 19.50 -20.52
N ARG A 219 -27.13 20.14 -21.06
CA ARG A 219 -28.26 20.67 -20.29
C ARG A 219 -29.32 19.59 -20.11
#